data_AF-A0A926VZ78-F1
#
_entry.id   AF-A0A926VZ78-F1
#
_cell.length_a   1.000
_cell.length_b   1.000
_cell.length_c   1.000
_cell.angle_alpha   90.00
_cell.angle_beta   90.00
_cell.angle_gamma   90.00
#
_symmetry.space_group_name_H-M   'P 1'
#
loop_
_entity.id
_entity.type
_entity.pdbx_description
1 polymer ?
#
loop_
_entity_poly.entity_id
_entity_poly.type
_entity_poly.pdbx_seq_one_letter_code
_entity_poly.pdbx_strand_id
1 'polypeptide(L)' 'MSSPSLQQLVEQTQTLISLIAWHPNYRQLLDLGYTPDLNIADAQTALTYLQWELERNREPST' A
#
# COMPACT_ATOMS: atom_id res chain seq x y z
N MET A 1 24.91 -0.03 4.40
CA MET A 1 23.68 0.60 3.87
C MET A 1 22.70 0.70 5.02
N SER A 2 22.11 1.87 5.26
CA SER A 2 21.08 2.03 6.29
C SER A 2 19.77 1.43 5.81
N SER A 3 19.07 0.72 6.68
CA SER A 3 17.71 0.24 6.38
C SER A 3 16.78 1.45 6.17
N PRO A 4 15.85 1.38 5.19
CA PRO A 4 14.85 2.43 5.00
C PRO A 4 13.99 2.59 6.26
N SER A 5 13.53 3.82 6.51
CA SER A 5 12.59 4.08 7.60
C SER A 5 11.25 3.39 7.34
N LEU A 6 10.47 3.14 8.40
CA LEU A 6 9.12 2.58 8.24
C LEU A 6 8.24 3.44 7.34
N GLN A 7 8.36 4.76 7.41
CA GLN A 7 7.68 5.66 6.50
C GLN A 7 8.09 5.44 5.04
N GLN A 8 9.39 5.36 4.76
CA GLN A 8 9.87 5.12 3.40
C GLN A 8 9.36 3.77 2.87
N LEU A 9 9.27 2.75 3.71
CA LEU A 9 8.70 1.45 3.35
C LEU A 9 7.21 1.54 3.02
N VAL A 10 6.42 2.30 3.79
CA VAL A 10 4.99 2.51 3.53
C VAL A 10 4.80 3.25 2.20
N GLU A 11 5.52 4.33 1.96
CA GLU A 11 5.45 5.12 0.72
C GLU A 11 5.86 4.31 -0.52
N GLN A 12 6.95 3.54 -0.41
CA GLN A 12 7.41 2.64 -1.48
C GLN A 12 6.38 1.55 -1.78
N THR A 13 5.75 1.00 -0.74
CA THR A 13 4.74 -0.05 -0.90
C THR A 13 3.47 0.50 -1.55
N GLN A 14 3.00 1.68 -1.13
CA GLN A 14 1.85 2.36 -1.77
C GLN A 14 2.11 2.61 -3.26
N THR A 15 3.33 3.06 -3.60
CA THR A 15 3.75 3.25 -4.99
C THR A 15 3.72 1.94 -5.76
N LEU A 16 4.32 0.88 -5.22
CA LEU A 16 4.38 -0.43 -5.87
C LEU A 16 2.99 -1.03 -6.09
N ILE A 17 2.11 -0.98 -5.09
CA ILE A 17 0.73 -1.47 -5.21
C ILE A 17 -0.02 -0.70 -6.29
N SER A 18 0.18 0.62 -6.38
CA SER A 18 -0.41 1.42 -7.44
C SER A 18 0.09 0.96 -8.82
N LEU A 19 1.39 0.74 -8.99
CA LEU A 19 1.95 0.22 -10.25
C LEU A 19 1.38 -1.15 -10.62
N ILE A 20 1.19 -2.06 -9.65
CA ILE A 20 0.56 -3.37 -9.89
C ILE A 20 -0.89 -3.19 -10.35
N ALA A 21 -1.66 -2.30 -9.71
CA ALA A 21 -3.06 -2.03 -10.06
C ALA A 21 -3.23 -1.55 -11.52
N TRP A 22 -2.25 -0.82 -12.05
CA TRP A 22 -2.24 -0.35 -13.43
C TRP A 22 -1.63 -1.35 -14.43
N HIS A 23 -1.03 -2.45 -13.95
CA HIS A 23 -0.33 -3.40 -14.81
C HIS A 23 -1.32 -4.22 -15.66
N PRO A 24 -1.08 -4.40 -16.97
CA PRO A 24 -1.99 -5.12 -17.86
C PRO A 24 -2.27 -6.56 -17.41
N ASN A 25 -1.25 -7.27 -16.92
CA ASN A 25 -1.45 -8.65 -16.43
C ASN A 25 -2.38 -8.70 -15.21
N TYR A 26 -2.32 -7.72 -14.30
CA TYR A 26 -3.22 -7.69 -13.15
C TYR A 26 -4.66 -7.42 -13.60
N ARG A 27 -4.86 -6.48 -14.54
CA ARG A 27 -6.17 -6.22 -15.15
C ARG A 27 -6.73 -7.44 -15.87
N GLN A 28 -5.90 -8.14 -16.63
CA GLN A 28 -6.29 -9.37 -17.31
C GLN A 28 -6.75 -10.44 -16.32
N LEU A 29 -6.10 -10.58 -15.16
CA LEU A 29 -6.57 -11.50 -14.11
C LEU A 29 -7.97 -11.12 -13.63
N LEU A 30 -8.23 -9.84 -13.39
CA LEU A 30 -9.55 -9.35 -12.99
C LEU A 30 -10.61 -9.61 -14.07
N ASP A 31 -10.27 -9.35 -15.34
CA ASP A 31 -11.17 -9.60 -16.49
C ASP A 31 -11.51 -11.10 -16.64
N LEU A 32 -10.60 -11.99 -16.23
CA LEU A 32 -10.81 -13.44 -16.16
C LEU A 32 -11.64 -13.88 -14.94
N GLY A 33 -12.10 -12.94 -14.11
CA GLY A 33 -12.92 -13.21 -12.93
C GLY A 33 -12.12 -13.62 -11.69
N TYR A 34 -10.82 -13.32 -11.64
CA TYR A 34 -10.02 -13.56 -10.44
C TYR A 34 -10.45 -12.63 -9.30
N THR A 35 -11.03 -13.20 -8.25
CA THR A 35 -11.50 -12.49 -7.05
C THR A 35 -10.93 -13.13 -5.79
N PRO A 36 -9.74 -12.71 -5.31
CA PRO A 36 -9.18 -13.20 -4.05
C PRO A 36 -9.93 -12.60 -2.85
N ASP A 37 -9.85 -13.27 -1.70
CA ASP A 37 -10.43 -12.79 -0.43
C ASP A 37 -9.87 -11.43 0.01
N LEU A 38 -8.59 -11.18 -0.30
CA LEU A 38 -7.93 -9.89 -0.11
C LEU A 38 -7.41 -9.39 -1.46
N ASN A 39 -7.75 -8.15 -1.80
CA ASN A 39 -7.39 -7.51 -3.06
C ASN A 39 -6.55 -6.24 -2.84
N ILE A 40 -6.24 -5.56 -3.94
CA ILE A 40 -5.42 -4.34 -3.90
C ILE A 40 -6.09 -3.22 -3.08
N ALA A 41 -7.41 -3.09 -3.11
CA ALA A 41 -8.12 -2.08 -2.32
C ALA A 41 -7.97 -2.34 -0.80
N ASP A 42 -7.97 -3.61 -0.38
CA ASP A 42 -7.72 -3.97 1.02
C ASP A 42 -6.30 -3.59 1.43
N ALA A 43 -5.32 -3.89 0.58
CA ALA A 43 -3.93 -3.52 0.83
C ALA A 43 -3.72 -2.00 0.87
N GLN A 44 -4.38 -1.25 -0.03
CA GLN A 44 -4.37 0.22 -0.01
C GLN A 44 -4.98 0.75 1.30
N THR A 45 -6.11 0.19 1.73
CA THR A 45 -6.76 0.57 2.99
C THR A 45 -5.84 0.35 4.19
N ALA A 46 -5.19 -0.81 4.28
CA ALA A 46 -4.24 -1.10 5.35
C ALA A 46 -3.05 -0.12 5.37
N LEU A 47 -2.51 0.22 4.18
CA LEU A 47 -1.41 1.18 4.05
C LEU A 47 -1.84 2.61 4.42
N THR A 48 -3.09 3.00 4.12
CA THR A 48 -3.63 4.29 4.56
C THR A 48 -3.71 4.36 6.08
N TYR A 49 -4.17 3.30 6.76
CA TYR A 49 -4.18 3.27 8.22
C TYR A 49 -2.79 3.34 8.83
N LEU A 50 -1.83 2.59 8.27
CA LEU A 50 -0.44 2.67 8.70
C LEU A 50 0.15 4.08 8.53
N GLN A 51 -0.13 4.73 7.40
CA GLN A 51 0.32 6.09 7.14
C GLN A 51 -0.26 7.08 8.18
N TRP A 52 -1.55 6.99 8.48
CA TRP A 52 -2.18 7.83 9.51
C TRP A 52 -1.57 7.62 10.89
N GLU A 53 -1.26 6.39 11.29
CA GLU A 53 -0.59 6.14 12.57
C GLU A 53 0.82 6.74 12.61
N LEU A 54 1.57 6.66 11.51
CA LEU A 54 2.89 7.27 11.43
C LEU A 54 2.84 8.79 11.51
N GLU A 55 1.82 9.40 10.91
CA GLU A 55 1.57 10.85 10.98
C GLU A 55 1.18 11.28 12.40
N ARG A 56 0.26 10.54 13.05
CA ARG A 56 -0.12 10.78 14.45
C ARG A 56 1.08 10.71 15.40
N ASN A 57 1.93 9.70 15.25
CA ASN A 57 3.10 9.50 16.11
C ASN A 57 4.24 10.51 15.86
N ARG A 58 4.12 11.37 14.85
CA ARG A 58 5.05 12.48 14.62
C ARG A 58 4.66 13.77 15.32
N GLU A 59 3.40 13.93 15.69
CA GLU A 59 2.96 15.10 16.42
C GLU A 59 3.55 15.04 17.84
N PRO A 60 4.26 16.08 18.31
CA PRO A 60 4.76 16.11 19.67
C PRO A 60 3.56 16.06 20.62
N SER A 61 3.60 15.14 21.59
CA SER A 61 2.65 15.10 22.70
C SER A 61 2.65 16.49 23.36
N THR A 62 1.55 17.22 23.22
CA THR A 62 1.34 18.52 23.86
C THR A 62 1.02 18.35 25.34
#